data_AF-A0A5B0FF96-F1
#
_entry.id   AF-A0A5B0FF96-F1
#
_cell.length_a   1.000
_cell.length_b   1.000
_cell.length_c   1.000
_cell.angle_alpha   90.00
_cell.angle_beta   90.00
_cell.angle_gamma   90.00
#
_symmetry.space_group_name_H-M   'P 1'
#
loop_
_entity.id
_entity.type
_entity.pdbx_description
1 polymer ?
#
loop_
_entity_poly.entity_id
_entity_poly.type
_entity_poly.pdbx_seq_one_letter_code
_entity_poly.pdbx_strand_id
1 'polypeptide(L)'
;MNLDKYTLKAEEESTVFWFESIGPKGTISKIVQFELIEENGYYNLALGDFDPLTGGVNDLSVSNNRDTDKVLATVAAALFRFLDQYPDAVVYAEGSTDTRTRLYQMGITRFYEEARSQLYLFGKLDGRFVPFVPNERYSAFLVKRK
;
A
#
# COMPACT_ATOMS: atom_id res chain seq x y z
N MET A 1 -4.92 12.04 -7.63
CA MET A 1 -4.60 10.84 -8.43
C MET A 1 -5.58 10.64 -9.60
N ASN A 2 -5.14 10.97 -10.82
CA ASN A 2 -5.88 10.78 -12.09
C ASN A 2 -5.53 9.45 -12.78
N LEU A 3 -5.29 8.39 -12.00
CA LEU A 3 -4.87 7.09 -12.52
C LEU A 3 -6.03 6.11 -12.53
N ASP A 4 -6.01 5.20 -13.50
CA ASP A 4 -6.91 4.07 -13.47
C ASP A 4 -6.67 3.25 -12.20
N LYS A 5 -7.72 3.08 -11.41
CA LYS A 5 -7.73 2.41 -10.10
C LYS A 5 -9.05 1.70 -9.93
N TYR A 6 -9.09 0.68 -9.08
CA TYR A 6 -10.34 0.04 -8.71
C TYR A 6 -11.11 0.90 -7.72
N THR A 7 -12.43 0.74 -7.71
CA THR A 7 -13.30 1.35 -6.70
C THR A 7 -13.02 0.71 -5.35
N LEU A 8 -12.59 1.53 -4.38
CA LEU A 8 -12.40 1.11 -3.00
C LEU A 8 -13.75 1.11 -2.27
N LYS A 9 -14.06 -0.01 -1.64
CA LYS A 9 -15.02 -0.07 -0.53
C LYS A 9 -14.22 0.06 0.76
N ALA A 10 -14.75 0.79 1.74
CA ALA A 10 -14.12 0.99 3.03
C ALA A 10 -15.15 0.74 4.13
N GLU A 11 -14.69 0.33 5.29
CA GLU A 11 -15.49 0.40 6.52
C GLU A 11 -15.48 1.82 7.11
N GLU A 12 -16.29 2.07 8.14
CA GLU A 12 -16.48 3.41 8.72
C GLU A 12 -15.16 4.01 9.27
N GLU A 13 -14.31 3.17 9.85
CA GLU A 13 -13.02 3.60 10.39
C GLU A 13 -11.96 3.83 9.30
N SER A 14 -12.22 3.45 8.04
CA SER A 14 -11.25 3.57 6.93
C SER A 14 -9.87 2.97 7.23
N THR A 15 -9.78 1.97 8.10
CA THR A 15 -8.57 1.18 8.36
C THR A 15 -8.52 -0.07 7.49
N VAL A 16 -9.67 -0.52 6.99
CA VAL A 16 -9.80 -1.64 6.05
C VAL A 16 -10.49 -1.20 4.75
N PHE A 17 -9.91 -1.61 3.62
CA PHE A 17 -10.43 -1.35 2.29
C PHE A 17 -10.47 -2.62 1.44
N TRP A 18 -11.51 -2.77 0.63
CA TRP A 18 -11.67 -3.87 -0.32
C TRP A 18 -11.79 -3.37 -1.75
N PHE A 19 -11.29 -4.15 -2.69
CA PHE A 19 -11.47 -3.90 -4.11
C PHE A 19 -11.38 -5.20 -4.92
N GLU A 20 -11.96 -5.19 -6.11
CA GLU A 20 -11.97 -6.34 -7.02
C GLU A 20 -10.91 -6.15 -8.10
N SER A 21 -9.85 -6.97 -8.08
CA SER A 21 -8.85 -7.07 -9.15
C SER A 21 -9.43 -7.88 -10.31
N ILE A 22 -9.57 -7.27 -11.47
CA ILE A 22 -10.19 -7.89 -12.65
C ILE A 22 -9.13 -8.04 -13.74
N GLY A 23 -8.94 -9.27 -14.23
CA GLY A 23 -7.96 -9.59 -15.25
C GLY A 23 -8.11 -11.02 -15.80
N PRO A 24 -7.09 -11.55 -16.51
CA PRO A 24 -7.19 -12.83 -17.22
C PRO A 24 -7.38 -14.05 -16.31
N LYS A 25 -7.11 -13.95 -15.01
CA LYS A 25 -7.39 -15.01 -14.04
C LYS A 25 -8.75 -14.87 -13.35
N GLY A 26 -9.60 -14.00 -13.89
CA GLY A 26 -10.90 -13.68 -13.32
C GLY A 26 -10.84 -12.53 -12.33
N THR A 27 -11.85 -12.49 -11.48
CA THR A 27 -12.00 -11.50 -10.42
C THR A 27 -11.40 -12.03 -9.13
N ILE A 28 -10.53 -11.24 -8.50
CA ILE A 28 -9.85 -11.57 -7.26
C ILE A 28 -10.15 -10.45 -6.25
N SER A 29 -10.85 -10.79 -5.20
CA SER A 29 -11.10 -9.86 -4.09
C SER A 29 -9.78 -9.60 -3.36
N LYS A 30 -9.45 -8.32 -3.18
CA LYS A 30 -8.23 -7.87 -2.51
C LYS A 30 -8.59 -6.96 -1.36
N ILE A 31 -7.72 -6.95 -0.36
CA ILE A 31 -7.88 -6.14 0.85
C ILE A 31 -6.62 -5.32 1.11
N VAL A 32 -6.81 -4.09 1.57
CA VAL A 32 -5.75 -3.23 2.12
C VAL A 32 -6.12 -2.96 3.58
N GLN A 33 -5.20 -3.22 4.50
CA GLN A 33 -5.42 -3.02 5.94
C GLN A 33 -4.32 -2.13 6.52
N PHE A 34 -4.73 -1.23 7.41
CA PHE A 34 -3.86 -0.38 8.21
C PHE A 34 -3.94 -0.85 9.66
N GLU A 35 -2.97 -1.65 10.08
CA GLU A 35 -2.94 -2.26 11.40
C GLU A 35 -2.03 -1.47 12.34
N LEU A 36 -2.55 -1.01 13.48
CA LEU A 36 -1.74 -0.32 14.48
C LEU A 36 -0.65 -1.27 15.01
N ILE A 37 0.62 -0.90 14.88
CA ILE A 37 1.77 -1.69 15.34
C ILE A 37 2.50 -1.07 16.53
N GLU A 38 2.33 0.23 16.77
CA GLU A 38 2.87 0.91 17.96
C GLU A 38 1.89 1.99 18.45
N GLU A 39 1.82 2.18 19.77
CA GLU A 39 0.88 3.13 20.42
C GLU A 39 1.08 4.59 20.00
N ASN A 40 2.25 4.94 19.47
CA ASN A 40 2.60 6.28 18.96
C ASN A 40 2.04 6.55 17.55
N GLY A 41 1.12 5.73 17.05
CA GLY A 41 0.42 5.96 15.78
C GLY A 41 1.16 5.42 14.55
N TYR A 42 1.95 4.35 14.72
CA TYR A 42 2.54 3.65 13.59
C TYR A 42 1.62 2.52 13.14
N TYR A 43 1.40 2.44 11.83
CA TYR A 43 0.51 1.46 11.21
C TYR A 43 1.26 0.65 10.15
N ASN A 44 1.06 -0.66 10.12
CA ASN A 44 1.49 -1.50 9.02
C ASN A 44 0.45 -1.46 7.89
N LEU A 45 0.89 -1.24 6.65
CA LEU A 45 0.07 -1.38 5.45
C LEU A 45 0.20 -2.81 4.92
N ALA A 46 -0.84 -3.61 5.12
CA ALA A 46 -0.96 -4.95 4.56
C ALA A 46 -1.79 -4.93 3.27
N LEU A 47 -1.34 -5.68 2.26
CA LEU A 47 -2.08 -5.98 1.02
C LEU A 47 -2.14 -7.49 0.86
N GLY A 48 -3.33 -8.04 0.60
CA GLY A 48 -3.51 -9.47 0.37
C GLY A 48 -4.71 -9.81 -0.51
N ASP A 49 -4.75 -11.07 -0.94
CA ASP A 49 -5.94 -11.67 -1.55
C ASP A 49 -6.89 -12.08 -0.42
N PHE A 50 -8.15 -11.68 -0.53
CA PHE A 50 -9.18 -11.97 0.46
C PHE A 50 -10.03 -13.15 -0.03
N ASP A 51 -10.18 -14.16 0.82
CA ASP A 51 -11.11 -15.26 0.59
C ASP A 51 -12.43 -14.97 1.31
N PRO A 52 -13.51 -14.63 0.57
CA PRO A 52 -14.80 -14.31 1.16
C PRO A 52 -15.50 -15.52 1.81
N LEU A 53 -15.08 -16.75 1.51
CA LEU A 53 -15.67 -17.96 2.09
C LEU A 53 -15.13 -18.23 3.49
N THR A 54 -13.83 -17.99 3.69
CA THR A 54 -13.15 -18.25 4.97
C THR A 54 -12.94 -16.97 5.79
N GLY A 55 -13.04 -15.79 5.18
CA GLY A 55 -12.62 -14.52 5.75
C GLY A 55 -11.10 -14.37 5.83
N GLY A 56 -10.34 -15.31 5.26
CA GLY A 56 -8.87 -15.33 5.33
C GLY A 56 -8.22 -14.31 4.39
N VAL A 57 -7.09 -13.77 4.82
CA VAL A 57 -6.23 -12.89 4.00
C VAL A 57 -4.94 -13.64 3.70
N ASN A 58 -4.57 -13.70 2.42
CA ASN A 58 -3.32 -14.28 1.96
C ASN A 58 -2.45 -13.19 1.31
N ASP A 59 -1.47 -12.70 2.07
CA ASP A 59 -0.50 -11.68 1.65
C ASP A 59 0.72 -12.26 0.90
N LEU A 60 0.87 -13.58 0.88
CA LEU A 60 1.92 -14.30 0.12
C LEU A 60 1.47 -14.67 -1.29
N SER A 61 0.18 -14.53 -1.59
CA SER A 61 -0.40 -14.86 -2.89
C SER A 61 0.22 -14.02 -4.02
N VAL A 62 0.59 -14.71 -5.11
CA VAL A 62 1.02 -14.06 -6.36
C VAL A 62 -0.07 -14.29 -7.40
N SER A 63 -1.05 -13.39 -7.43
CA SER A 63 -2.19 -13.52 -8.34
C SER A 63 -1.78 -13.46 -9.82
N ASN A 64 -0.85 -12.57 -10.19
CA ASN A 64 -0.44 -12.34 -11.58
C ASN A 64 -1.63 -12.06 -12.52
N ASN A 65 -2.57 -11.22 -12.08
CA ASN A 65 -3.78 -10.87 -12.85
C ASN A 65 -3.53 -9.80 -13.94
N ARG A 66 -2.26 -9.48 -14.23
CA ARG A 66 -1.80 -8.51 -15.25
C ARG A 66 -2.32 -7.07 -15.06
N ASP A 67 -2.58 -6.69 -13.83
CA ASP A 67 -3.18 -5.41 -13.43
C ASP A 67 -2.38 -4.68 -12.34
N THR A 68 -1.10 -5.05 -12.16
CA THR A 68 -0.21 -4.59 -11.09
C THR A 68 -0.23 -3.07 -10.89
N ASP A 69 -0.19 -2.29 -11.97
CA ASP A 69 -0.19 -0.84 -11.91
C ASP A 69 -1.49 -0.28 -11.31
N LYS A 70 -2.62 -0.87 -11.71
CA LYS A 70 -3.95 -0.50 -11.22
C LYS A 70 -4.11 -0.88 -9.76
N VAL A 71 -3.57 -2.03 -9.36
CA VAL A 71 -3.51 -2.47 -7.95
C VAL A 71 -2.70 -1.47 -7.12
N LEU A 72 -1.48 -1.11 -7.54
CA LEU A 72 -0.64 -0.16 -6.82
C LEU A 72 -1.28 1.24 -6.74
N ALA A 73 -1.92 1.72 -7.81
CA ALA A 73 -2.68 2.97 -7.79
C ALA A 73 -3.88 2.91 -6.83
N THR A 74 -4.51 1.74 -6.70
CA THR A 74 -5.61 1.50 -5.76
C THR A 74 -5.12 1.52 -4.31
N VAL A 75 -3.98 0.88 -4.03
CA VAL A 75 -3.34 0.90 -2.70
C VAL A 75 -2.93 2.31 -2.30
N ALA A 76 -2.32 3.08 -3.21
CA ALA A 76 -2.00 4.48 -2.95
C ALA A 76 -3.25 5.32 -2.68
N ALA A 77 -4.36 5.07 -3.38
CA ALA A 77 -5.63 5.74 -3.09
C ALA A 77 -6.21 5.38 -1.70
N ALA A 78 -6.04 4.13 -1.25
CA ALA A 78 -6.42 3.71 0.11
C ALA A 78 -5.54 4.41 1.16
N LEU A 79 -4.23 4.49 0.93
CA LEU A 79 -3.28 5.22 1.78
C LEU A 79 -3.66 6.69 1.95
N PHE A 80 -4.00 7.39 0.87
CA PHE A 80 -4.46 8.79 0.99
C PHE A 80 -5.75 8.90 1.79
N ARG A 81 -6.74 8.03 1.55
CA ARG A 81 -8.00 8.04 2.31
C ARG A 81 -7.78 7.78 3.80
N PHE A 82 -6.92 6.82 4.13
CA PHE A 82 -6.54 6.55 5.51
C PHE A 82 -5.86 7.77 6.15
N LEU A 83 -4.87 8.36 5.49
CA LEU A 83 -4.15 9.54 6.00
C LEU A 83 -5.01 10.81 6.07
N ASP A 84 -6.09 10.92 5.29
CA ASP A 84 -7.05 12.03 5.41
C ASP A 84 -7.87 11.92 6.71
N GLN A 85 -8.13 10.70 7.19
CA GLN A 85 -8.83 10.43 8.45
C GLN A 85 -7.88 10.40 9.67
N TYR A 86 -6.64 9.94 9.46
CA TYR A 86 -5.59 9.84 10.48
C TYR A 86 -4.33 10.63 10.06
N PRO A 87 -4.39 11.98 10.08
CA PRO A 87 -3.31 12.82 9.54
C PRO A 87 -1.98 12.69 10.29
N ASP A 88 -2.01 12.29 11.57
CA ASP A 88 -0.82 12.10 12.39
C ASP A 88 -0.17 10.72 12.23
N ALA A 89 -0.85 9.78 11.57
CA ALA A 89 -0.39 8.41 11.42
C ALA A 89 0.90 8.30 10.60
N VAL A 90 1.75 7.36 11.00
CA VAL A 90 2.94 6.96 10.26
C VAL A 90 2.70 5.57 9.70
N VAL A 91 2.71 5.43 8.39
CA VAL A 91 2.45 4.15 7.71
C VAL A 91 3.75 3.49 7.31
N TYR A 92 4.00 2.31 7.85
CA TYR A 92 5.04 1.37 7.47
C TYR A 92 4.55 0.46 6.34
N ALA A 93 5.37 0.26 5.31
CA ALA A 93 5.10 -0.70 4.26
C ALA A 93 6.34 -1.52 3.92
N GLU A 94 6.22 -2.83 4.01
CA GLU A 94 7.20 -3.82 3.58
C GLU A 94 6.47 -4.93 2.84
N GLY A 95 7.02 -5.40 1.72
CA GLY A 95 6.47 -6.55 1.05
C GLY A 95 6.85 -7.82 1.80
N SER A 96 5.96 -8.83 1.83
CA SER A 96 6.28 -10.14 2.42
C SER A 96 7.47 -10.87 1.76
N THR A 97 7.97 -10.35 0.62
CA THR A 97 9.20 -10.78 -0.04
C THR A 97 9.93 -9.56 -0.62
N ASP A 98 11.24 -9.66 -0.84
CA ASP A 98 12.05 -8.66 -1.55
C ASP A 98 11.42 -8.20 -2.87
N THR A 99 10.84 -9.13 -3.63
CA THR A 99 10.16 -8.84 -4.90
C THR A 99 8.95 -7.95 -4.70
N ARG A 100 8.15 -8.18 -3.65
CA ARG A 100 7.01 -7.32 -3.30
C ARG A 100 7.46 -5.96 -2.79
N THR A 101 8.51 -5.90 -1.98
CA THR A 101 9.09 -4.62 -1.55
C THR A 101 9.57 -3.82 -2.77
N ARG A 102 10.19 -4.48 -3.75
CA ARG A 102 10.58 -3.84 -5.02
C ARG A 102 9.38 -3.35 -5.81
N LEU A 103 8.30 -4.13 -5.85
CA LEU A 103 7.03 -3.75 -6.48
C LEU A 103 6.45 -2.46 -5.86
N TYR A 104 6.41 -2.38 -4.53
CA TYR A 104 5.96 -1.18 -3.82
C TYR A 104 6.84 0.01 -4.16
N GLN A 105 8.16 -0.19 -4.20
CA GLN A 105 9.09 0.86 -4.59
C GLN A 105 8.81 1.41 -6.00
N MET A 106 8.51 0.53 -6.97
CA MET A 106 8.16 0.95 -8.32
C MET A 106 6.87 1.78 -8.33
N GLY A 107 5.86 1.37 -7.53
CA GLY A 107 4.64 2.15 -7.33
C GLY A 107 4.93 3.54 -6.75
N ILE A 108 5.68 3.62 -5.65
CA ILE A 108 6.07 4.88 -5.01
C ILE A 108 6.84 5.78 -5.99
N THR A 109 7.81 5.21 -6.71
CA THR A 109 8.63 5.94 -7.70
C THR A 109 7.77 6.52 -8.81
N ARG A 110 6.80 5.75 -9.30
CA ARG A 110 5.89 6.18 -10.37
C ARG A 110 5.05 7.39 -9.97
N PHE A 111 4.69 7.49 -8.69
CA PHE A 111 3.86 8.57 -8.15
C PHE A 111 4.65 9.56 -7.29
N TYR A 112 5.98 9.55 -7.41
CA TYR A 112 6.86 10.27 -6.50
C TYR A 112 6.59 11.77 -6.46
N GLU A 113 6.33 12.40 -7.61
CA GLU A 113 6.04 13.83 -7.70
C GLU A 113 4.76 14.24 -6.98
N GLU A 114 3.68 13.46 -7.15
CA GLU A 114 2.42 13.70 -6.44
C GLU A 114 2.58 13.40 -4.95
N ALA A 115 3.20 12.26 -4.62
CA ALA A 115 3.40 11.83 -3.25
C ALA A 115 4.28 12.81 -2.46
N ARG A 116 5.43 13.25 -2.99
CA ARG A 116 6.34 14.19 -2.31
C ARG A 116 5.72 15.56 -2.08
N SER A 117 4.69 15.96 -2.83
CA SER A 117 3.99 17.23 -2.60
C SER A 117 3.14 17.21 -1.33
N GLN A 118 2.68 16.03 -0.90
CA GLN A 118 1.67 15.84 0.14
C GLN A 118 2.14 14.96 1.31
N LEU A 119 3.22 14.21 1.12
CA LEU A 119 3.71 13.18 2.04
C LEU A 119 5.20 13.37 2.33
N TYR A 120 5.59 13.09 3.57
CA TYR A 120 6.95 12.73 3.91
C TYR A 120 7.16 11.25 3.58
N LEU A 121 8.16 10.95 2.74
CA LEU A 121 8.48 9.60 2.31
C LEU A 121 9.89 9.24 2.76
N PHE A 122 10.04 8.09 3.40
CA PHE A 122 11.32 7.52 3.80
C PHE A 122 11.45 6.09 3.29
N GLY A 123 12.67 5.69 2.97
CA GLY A 123 13.02 4.31 2.67
C GLY A 123 14.03 3.78 3.68
N LYS A 124 13.92 2.50 4.02
CA LYS A 124 14.87 1.80 4.91
C LYS A 124 16.08 1.35 4.10
N LEU A 125 17.24 1.92 4.39
CA LEU A 125 18.54 1.60 3.80
C LEU A 125 19.52 1.32 4.94
N ASP A 126 20.21 0.17 4.89
CA ASP A 126 21.18 -0.26 5.92
C ASP A 126 20.65 -0.16 7.36
N GLY A 127 19.38 -0.54 7.54
CA GLY A 127 18.70 -0.55 8.84
C GLY A 127 18.21 0.82 9.33
N ARG A 128 18.38 1.89 8.55
CA ARG A 128 17.94 3.24 8.91
C ARG A 128 16.95 3.79 7.91
N PHE A 129 16.01 4.59 8.38
CA PHE A 129 15.11 5.34 7.50
C PHE A 129 15.75 6.65 7.05
N VAL A 130 15.87 6.81 5.74
CA VAL A 130 16.38 8.02 5.08
C VAL A 130 15.33 8.58 4.13
N PRO A 131 15.33 9.88 3.83
CA PRO A 131 14.40 10.45 2.86
C PRO A 131 14.43 9.66 1.55
N PHE A 132 13.24 9.30 1.05
CA PHE A 132 13.12 8.50 -0.15
C PHE A 132 13.60 9.30 -1.37
N VAL A 133 14.55 8.71 -2.09
CA VAL A 133 14.95 9.13 -3.44
C VAL A 133 14.73 7.99 -4.44
N PRO A 134 14.27 8.29 -5.68
CA PRO A 134 14.18 7.30 -6.75
C PRO A 134 15.52 6.62 -7.05
N ASN A 135 15.46 5.43 -7.65
CA ASN A 135 16.61 4.63 -8.11
C ASN A 135 17.53 4.02 -7.04
N GLU A 136 17.21 4.14 -5.75
CA GLU A 136 17.87 3.39 -4.68
C GLU A 136 17.23 2.01 -4.47
N ARG A 137 17.76 1.18 -3.55
CA ARG A 137 17.11 -0.08 -3.13
C ARG A 137 16.81 -0.04 -1.64
N TYR A 138 15.52 -0.07 -1.29
CA TYR A 138 15.06 -0.05 0.09
C TYR A 138 14.46 -1.39 0.51
N SER A 139 14.55 -1.72 1.79
CA SER A 139 13.92 -2.91 2.37
C SER A 139 12.53 -2.66 2.95
N ALA A 140 12.18 -1.40 3.23
CA ALA A 140 10.86 -0.99 3.71
C ALA A 140 10.64 0.51 3.45
N PHE A 141 9.42 1.00 3.67
CA PHE A 141 9.03 2.39 3.50
C PHE A 141 8.31 2.91 4.74
N LEU A 142 8.49 4.19 5.04
CA LEU A 142 7.63 4.94 5.95
C LEU A 142 7.00 6.10 5.18
N VAL A 143 5.73 6.33 5.45
CA VAL A 143 4.94 7.42 4.87
C VAL A 143 4.23 8.17 5.98
N LYS A 144 4.27 9.50 5.94
CA LYS A 144 3.50 10.37 6.83
C LYS A 144 2.88 11.51 6.03
N ARG A 145 1.69 11.98 6.42
CA ARG A 145 1.10 13.21 5.87
C ARG A 145 1.96 14.43 6.21
N LYS A 146 1.99 15.42 5.32
CA LYS A 146 2.63 16.72 5.57
C LYS A 146 1.73 17.68 6.34
#